data_AF-A0A1A2S1Z7-F1
#
_entry.id   AF-A0A1A2S1Z7-F1
#
_cell.length_a   1.000
_cell.length_b   1.000
_cell.length_c   1.000
_cell.angle_alpha   90.00
_cell.angle_beta   90.00
_cell.angle_gamma   90.00
#
_symmetry.space_group_name_H-M   'P 1'
#
loop_
_entity.id
_entity.type
_entity.pdbx_description
1 polymer ?
#
loop_
_entity_poly.entity_id
_entity_poly.type
_entity_poly.pdbx_seq_one_letter_code
_entity_poly.pdbx_strand_id
1 'polypeptide(L)'
;MIGDHYGLPFPADPAALFSGGAPFLTDAFRASGVLRKDSIARISDFREISGGSTGRKVVLSIEYERPAADLHTDLFVKFSRDLDDPVRDRAKTKMESEVRFASLARAPQFPIAVPSPQFADYHRDSGTGILITERITFGVNGVERQYHKCLDYEMPAPLEHYRALLTALARLAGAHRSGRLPAERTAHFPLDVQAATVGDRPSRSMDKLERRVNQLIEFIGTHPGLVPAGVGSSEFLMHFANEAPRLARSEDAVADLLAADADYVALCHWNANVDNAWFWRDGDGTLRCGLMDWGCVSQMNLGMALWGAMSGAETELWDAHLDDLLDLFVAEFHSYGGPCLEPDRLRRHMLLYAAVMGVAWLLDVPALIRNRFDVAPTSRTDRRIRDDERVRAPLQMLSNLLLLWQRNPVGDLLDEALGEEGRVA
;
A
#
# COMPACT_ATOMS: atom_id res chain seq x y z
N MET A 1 -7.89 -25.70 12.43
CA MET A 1 -9.03 -24.76 12.29
C MET A 1 -9.65 -24.99 10.93
N ILE A 2 -10.96 -24.81 10.78
CA ILE A 2 -11.67 -25.02 9.52
C ILE A 2 -11.82 -23.67 8.81
N GLY A 3 -11.51 -23.60 7.52
CA GLY A 3 -11.68 -22.39 6.71
C GLY A 3 -13.13 -22.13 6.36
N ASP A 4 -13.51 -20.85 6.39
CA ASP A 4 -14.89 -20.42 6.15
C ASP A 4 -15.29 -20.60 4.68
N HIS A 5 -14.32 -20.59 3.75
CA HIS A 5 -14.62 -20.69 2.31
C HIS A 5 -14.63 -22.13 1.79
N TYR A 6 -13.61 -22.92 2.08
CA TYR A 6 -13.49 -24.29 1.55
C TYR A 6 -13.95 -25.37 2.53
N GLY A 7 -14.23 -25.03 3.79
CA GLY A 7 -14.59 -26.01 4.81
C GLY A 7 -13.48 -27.01 5.14
N LEU A 8 -12.23 -26.68 4.80
CA LEU A 8 -11.07 -27.54 5.00
C LEU A 8 -10.28 -27.16 6.27
N PRO A 9 -9.68 -28.13 6.96
CA PRO A 9 -8.66 -27.82 7.94
C PRO A 9 -7.43 -27.23 7.25
N PHE A 10 -6.93 -26.10 7.74
CA PHE A 10 -5.71 -25.47 7.21
C PHE A 10 -4.70 -25.11 8.33
N PRO A 11 -3.40 -25.06 8.00
CA PRO A 11 -2.34 -24.76 8.96
C PRO A 11 -2.32 -23.28 9.34
N ALA A 12 -2.11 -23.00 10.62
CA ALA A 12 -2.09 -21.64 11.17
C ALA A 12 -0.70 -20.98 11.13
N ASP A 13 0.35 -21.78 10.93
CA ASP A 13 1.75 -21.37 11.03
C ASP A 13 2.66 -22.25 10.13
N PRO A 14 3.94 -21.88 9.96
CA PRO A 14 4.89 -22.64 9.15
C PRO A 14 5.10 -24.09 9.61
N ALA A 15 5.10 -24.37 10.92
CA ALA A 15 5.36 -25.71 11.43
C ALA A 15 4.19 -26.66 11.13
N ALA A 16 2.96 -26.18 11.29
CA ALA A 16 1.76 -26.89 10.91
C ALA A 16 1.71 -27.14 9.40
N LEU A 17 2.12 -26.18 8.57
CA LEU A 17 2.21 -26.37 7.12
C LEU A 17 3.24 -27.43 6.74
N PHE A 18 4.43 -27.37 7.35
CA PHE A 18 5.48 -28.36 7.12
C PHE A 18 5.02 -29.78 7.50
N SER A 19 4.33 -29.92 8.64
CA SER A 19 3.75 -31.19 9.09
C SER A 19 2.65 -31.71 8.16
N GLY A 20 1.76 -30.83 7.67
CA GLY A 20 0.70 -31.18 6.73
C GLY A 20 1.21 -31.58 5.34
N GLY A 21 2.34 -31.00 4.93
CA GLY A 21 3.13 -31.41 3.77
C GLY A 21 2.37 -31.44 2.44
N ALA A 22 2.83 -32.29 1.54
CA ALA A 22 2.24 -32.49 0.21
C ALA A 22 0.75 -32.94 0.23
N PRO A 23 0.28 -33.77 1.19
CA PRO A 23 -1.14 -34.11 1.30
C PRO A 23 -2.03 -32.87 1.49
N PHE A 24 -1.71 -31.99 2.46
CA PHE A 24 -2.49 -30.77 2.67
C PHE A 24 -2.51 -29.89 1.41
N LEU A 25 -1.35 -29.65 0.79
CA LEU A 25 -1.27 -28.81 -0.41
C LEU A 25 -2.07 -29.40 -1.57
N THR A 26 -2.08 -30.73 -1.72
CA THR A 26 -2.87 -31.42 -2.74
C THR A 26 -4.36 -31.18 -2.54
N ASP A 27 -4.85 -31.36 -1.31
CA ASP A 27 -6.27 -31.16 -0.98
C ASP A 27 -6.68 -29.69 -1.12
N ALA A 28 -5.83 -28.78 -0.65
CA ALA A 28 -6.03 -27.33 -0.77
C ALA A 28 -6.14 -26.89 -2.24
N PHE A 29 -5.21 -27.34 -3.10
CA PHE A 29 -5.21 -26.93 -4.51
C PHE A 29 -6.34 -27.59 -5.31
N ARG A 30 -6.79 -28.78 -4.89
CA ARG A 30 -8.00 -29.40 -5.45
C ARG A 30 -9.26 -28.64 -5.06
N ALA A 31 -9.38 -28.25 -3.80
CA ALA A 31 -10.52 -27.47 -3.32
C ALA A 31 -10.58 -26.08 -3.98
N SER A 32 -9.44 -25.42 -4.19
CA SER A 32 -9.38 -24.16 -4.94
C SER A 32 -9.62 -24.33 -6.45
N GLY A 33 -9.56 -25.55 -6.97
CA GLY A 33 -9.72 -25.86 -8.39
C GLY A 33 -8.48 -25.57 -9.25
N VAL A 34 -7.34 -25.26 -8.62
CA VAL A 34 -6.04 -25.12 -9.29
C VAL A 34 -5.51 -26.48 -9.76
N LEU A 35 -5.70 -27.50 -8.94
CA LEU A 35 -5.28 -28.87 -9.22
C LEU A 35 -6.50 -29.74 -9.51
N ARG A 36 -6.51 -30.45 -10.64
CA ARG A 36 -7.61 -31.37 -11.00
C ARG A 36 -7.37 -32.78 -10.45
N LYS A 37 -6.93 -33.69 -11.31
CA LYS A 37 -6.67 -35.11 -10.97
C LYS A 37 -5.24 -35.37 -10.53
N ASP A 38 -4.40 -34.35 -10.47
CA ASP A 38 -3.00 -34.50 -10.11
C ASP A 38 -2.78 -34.33 -8.61
N SER A 39 -1.55 -34.54 -8.16
CA SER A 39 -1.14 -34.43 -6.76
C SER A 39 0.28 -33.91 -6.66
N ILE A 40 0.59 -33.34 -5.51
CA ILE A 40 1.95 -32.94 -5.18
C ILE A 40 2.67 -34.18 -4.66
N ALA A 41 3.77 -34.53 -5.31
CA ALA A 41 4.62 -35.67 -4.96
C ALA A 41 5.45 -35.35 -3.71
N ARG A 42 6.07 -34.17 -3.66
CA ARG A 42 6.90 -33.72 -2.53
C ARG A 42 7.10 -32.21 -2.48
N ILE A 43 7.49 -31.74 -1.30
CA ILE A 43 8.06 -30.40 -1.09
C ILE A 43 9.59 -30.56 -1.20
N SER A 44 10.21 -29.90 -2.17
CA SER A 44 11.64 -29.98 -2.46
C SER A 44 12.47 -28.92 -1.74
N ASP A 45 11.86 -27.79 -1.38
CA ASP A 45 12.46 -26.74 -0.56
C ASP A 45 11.39 -26.11 0.35
N PHE A 46 11.78 -25.71 1.56
CA PHE A 46 10.90 -25.05 2.52
C PHE A 46 11.72 -24.14 3.42
N ARG A 47 11.42 -22.84 3.38
CA ARG A 47 12.15 -21.85 4.17
C ARG A 47 11.24 -20.73 4.65
N GLU A 48 11.29 -20.46 5.94
CA GLU A 48 10.69 -19.24 6.48
C GLU A 48 11.53 -18.01 6.09
N ILE A 49 10.85 -16.94 5.72
CA ILE A 49 11.47 -15.68 5.34
C ILE A 49 10.95 -14.54 6.23
N SER A 50 11.86 -13.64 6.59
CA SER A 50 11.53 -12.42 7.32
C SER A 50 11.08 -11.32 6.36
N GLY A 51 10.20 -10.42 6.83
CA GLY A 51 9.73 -9.26 6.07
C GLY A 51 8.24 -8.99 6.26
N GLY A 52 7.82 -7.76 5.96
CA GLY A 52 6.46 -7.27 6.18
C GLY A 52 6.09 -7.08 7.66
N SER A 53 5.01 -6.34 7.92
CA SER A 53 4.60 -5.96 9.28
C SER A 53 3.66 -6.95 9.96
N THR A 54 3.11 -7.91 9.22
CA THR A 54 2.07 -8.84 9.70
C THR A 54 2.39 -10.29 9.33
N GLY A 55 2.10 -11.20 10.27
CA GLY A 55 2.14 -12.65 10.06
C GLY A 55 3.48 -13.25 9.65
N ARG A 56 3.55 -14.58 9.66
CA ARG A 56 4.73 -15.34 9.20
C ARG A 56 4.66 -15.62 7.70
N LYS A 57 5.81 -15.83 7.07
CA LYS A 57 5.93 -16.01 5.62
C LYS A 57 6.87 -17.15 5.29
N VAL A 58 6.50 -17.99 4.33
CA VAL A 58 7.29 -19.13 3.86
C VAL A 58 7.44 -19.04 2.35
N VAL A 59 8.62 -19.40 1.86
CA VAL A 59 8.81 -19.80 0.46
C VAL A 59 9.04 -21.30 0.42
N LEU A 60 8.40 -21.97 -0.54
CA LEU A 60 8.56 -23.40 -0.71
C LEU A 60 8.52 -23.79 -2.18
N SER A 61 9.20 -24.88 -2.52
CA SER A 61 9.21 -25.47 -3.86
C SER A 61 8.51 -26.83 -3.82
N ILE A 62 7.67 -27.12 -4.80
CA ILE A 62 6.94 -28.39 -4.91
C ILE A 62 7.21 -29.09 -6.23
N GLU A 63 7.06 -30.40 -6.21
CA GLU A 63 7.04 -31.24 -7.41
C GLU A 63 5.68 -31.92 -7.53
N TYR A 64 5.07 -31.79 -8.69
CA TYR A 64 3.83 -32.50 -9.04
C TYR A 64 4.15 -33.90 -9.55
N GLU A 65 3.25 -34.85 -9.31
CA GLU A 65 3.33 -36.21 -9.87
C GLU A 65 3.37 -36.19 -11.40
N ARG A 66 2.61 -35.27 -12.03
CA ARG A 66 2.69 -35.00 -13.46
C ARG A 66 2.97 -33.51 -13.68
N PRO A 67 4.25 -33.13 -13.87
CA PRO A 67 4.62 -31.76 -14.15
C PRO A 67 3.87 -31.21 -15.37
N ALA A 68 3.38 -29.98 -15.26
CA ALA A 68 2.71 -29.28 -16.33
C ALA A 68 3.14 -27.80 -16.34
N ALA A 69 3.25 -27.21 -17.53
CA ALA A 69 3.79 -25.86 -17.69
C ALA A 69 2.88 -24.75 -17.12
N ASP A 70 1.60 -25.06 -16.91
CA ASP A 70 0.59 -24.17 -16.34
C ASP A 70 0.50 -24.26 -14.80
N LEU A 71 1.30 -25.12 -14.17
CA LEU A 71 1.33 -25.27 -12.70
C LEU A 71 2.57 -24.59 -12.11
N HIS A 72 2.35 -23.81 -11.04
CA HIS A 72 3.43 -23.13 -10.34
C HIS A 72 4.13 -24.06 -9.35
N THR A 73 5.45 -24.16 -9.46
CA THR A 73 6.28 -25.00 -8.56
C THR A 73 6.90 -24.22 -7.42
N ASP A 74 7.15 -22.92 -7.61
CA ASP A 74 7.70 -22.01 -6.62
C ASP A 74 6.58 -21.21 -5.98
N LEU A 75 6.41 -21.35 -4.66
CA LEU A 75 5.26 -20.83 -3.94
C LEU A 75 5.69 -19.88 -2.81
N PHE A 76 4.83 -18.90 -2.58
CA PHE A 76 4.89 -18.01 -1.42
C PHE A 76 3.65 -18.24 -0.56
N VAL A 77 3.87 -18.39 0.74
CA VAL A 77 2.81 -18.60 1.73
C VAL A 77 2.86 -17.50 2.77
N LYS A 78 1.71 -16.87 3.02
CA LYS A 78 1.50 -15.87 4.07
C LYS A 78 0.51 -16.42 5.07
N PHE A 79 0.80 -16.27 6.35
CA PHE A 79 -0.12 -16.58 7.45
C PHE A 79 -0.61 -15.28 8.07
N SER A 80 -1.83 -15.25 8.61
CA SER A 80 -2.30 -14.07 9.33
C SER A 80 -1.70 -13.97 10.73
N ARG A 81 -1.34 -15.12 11.31
CA ARG A 81 -0.90 -15.26 12.70
C ARG A 81 0.61 -15.12 12.83
N ASP A 82 1.02 -14.55 13.96
CA ASP A 82 2.37 -14.66 14.48
C ASP A 82 2.28 -14.99 15.98
N LEU A 83 2.17 -16.28 16.28
CA LEU A 83 1.93 -16.76 17.65
C LEU A 83 3.09 -16.46 18.61
N ASP A 84 4.27 -16.16 18.07
CA ASP A 84 5.49 -15.87 18.83
C ASP A 84 5.69 -14.37 19.06
N ASP A 85 4.99 -13.50 18.31
CA ASP A 85 5.06 -12.04 18.43
C ASP A 85 3.65 -11.43 18.61
N PRO A 86 3.22 -11.17 19.87
CA PRO A 86 1.91 -10.60 20.16
C PRO A 86 1.66 -9.22 19.55
N VAL A 87 2.71 -8.45 19.22
CA VAL A 87 2.55 -7.14 18.58
C VAL A 87 2.19 -7.33 17.11
N ARG A 88 2.88 -8.24 16.42
CA ARG A 88 2.58 -8.58 15.02
C ARG A 88 1.25 -9.32 14.87
N ASP A 89 0.89 -10.18 15.83
CA ASP A 89 -0.37 -10.95 15.79
C ASP A 89 -1.63 -10.06 15.88
N ARG A 90 -1.52 -8.84 16.41
CA ARG A 90 -2.65 -7.88 16.46
C ARG A 90 -3.21 -7.57 15.07
N ALA A 91 -2.38 -7.63 14.05
CA ALA A 91 -2.77 -7.31 12.68
C ALA A 91 -3.35 -8.50 11.90
N LYS A 92 -3.63 -9.63 12.56
CA LYS A 92 -4.17 -10.85 11.93
C LYS A 92 -5.47 -10.64 11.14
N THR A 93 -6.29 -9.66 11.52
CA THR A 93 -7.54 -9.34 10.85
C THR A 93 -7.36 -8.74 9.46
N LYS A 94 -6.18 -8.18 9.16
CA LYS A 94 -5.87 -7.59 7.84
C LYS A 94 -5.82 -8.61 6.72
N MET A 95 -5.57 -9.89 7.02
CA MET A 95 -5.51 -10.93 5.99
C MET A 95 -6.88 -11.29 5.41
N GLU A 96 -8.00 -10.98 6.09
CA GLU A 96 -9.33 -11.34 5.59
C GLU A 96 -9.64 -10.68 4.23
N SER A 97 -9.31 -9.40 4.07
CA SER A 97 -9.47 -8.69 2.80
C SER A 97 -8.55 -9.25 1.71
N GLU A 98 -7.32 -9.59 2.06
CA GLU A 98 -6.34 -10.19 1.14
C GLU A 98 -6.78 -11.57 0.64
N VAL A 99 -7.36 -12.42 1.50
CA VAL A 99 -7.94 -13.72 1.13
C VAL A 99 -9.14 -13.53 0.18
N ARG A 100 -10.01 -12.56 0.45
CA ARG A 100 -11.12 -12.22 -0.47
C ARG A 100 -10.60 -11.74 -1.81
N PHE A 101 -9.55 -10.92 -1.80
CA PHE A 101 -8.94 -10.40 -3.02
C PHE A 101 -8.29 -11.50 -3.84
N ALA A 102 -7.67 -12.50 -3.22
CA ALA A 102 -7.15 -13.67 -3.91
C ALA A 102 -8.26 -14.43 -4.69
N SER A 103 -9.48 -14.50 -4.16
CA SER A 103 -10.62 -15.03 -4.90
C SER A 103 -11.03 -14.11 -6.06
N LEU A 104 -11.11 -12.80 -5.83
CA LEU A 104 -11.44 -11.82 -6.86
C LEU A 104 -10.43 -11.82 -8.02
N ALA A 105 -9.14 -11.93 -7.72
CA ALA A 105 -8.04 -11.96 -8.70
C ALA A 105 -8.13 -13.13 -9.69
N ARG A 106 -8.85 -14.20 -9.33
CA ARG A 106 -9.11 -15.35 -10.21
C ARG A 106 -10.31 -15.14 -11.14
N ALA A 107 -11.01 -14.01 -11.05
CA ALA A 107 -12.10 -13.71 -11.97
C ALA A 107 -11.57 -13.63 -13.41
N PRO A 108 -12.33 -14.11 -14.40
CA PRO A 108 -11.99 -13.90 -15.80
C PRO A 108 -11.78 -12.41 -16.08
N GLN A 109 -10.76 -12.07 -16.88
CA GLN A 109 -10.47 -10.69 -17.29
C GLN A 109 -10.08 -9.75 -16.14
N PHE A 110 -9.53 -10.28 -15.03
CA PHE A 110 -8.94 -9.43 -13.99
C PHE A 110 -7.88 -8.50 -14.60
N PRO A 111 -7.92 -7.18 -14.33
CA PRO A 111 -7.33 -6.16 -15.22
C PRO A 111 -5.82 -5.95 -15.04
N ILE A 112 -5.22 -6.55 -14.02
CA ILE A 112 -3.83 -6.33 -13.62
C ILE A 112 -3.13 -7.64 -13.24
N ALA A 113 -1.80 -7.62 -13.26
CA ALA A 113 -1.00 -8.72 -12.75
C ALA A 113 -0.94 -8.70 -11.22
N VAL A 114 -1.25 -9.83 -10.62
CA VAL A 114 -1.10 -10.14 -9.20
C VAL A 114 -0.54 -11.56 -9.08
N PRO A 115 0.18 -11.92 -7.99
CA PRO A 115 0.68 -13.27 -7.86
C PRO A 115 -0.47 -14.28 -7.93
N SER A 116 -0.39 -15.22 -8.88
CA SER A 116 -1.39 -16.23 -9.17
C SER A 116 -1.82 -16.97 -7.89
N PRO A 117 -3.06 -16.79 -7.40
CA PRO A 117 -3.50 -17.42 -6.17
C PRO A 117 -3.69 -18.93 -6.32
N GLN A 118 -3.00 -19.71 -5.50
CA GLN A 118 -3.08 -21.17 -5.50
C GLN A 118 -4.11 -21.68 -4.50
N PHE A 119 -4.16 -21.09 -3.31
CA PHE A 119 -5.15 -21.37 -2.26
C PHE A 119 -5.21 -20.20 -1.29
N ALA A 120 -6.40 -19.87 -0.79
CA ALA A 120 -6.57 -18.85 0.23
C ALA A 120 -7.80 -19.16 1.07
N ASP A 121 -7.68 -19.16 2.40
CA ASP A 121 -8.82 -19.33 3.30
C ASP A 121 -8.59 -18.57 4.60
N TYR A 122 -9.69 -18.27 5.28
CA TYR A 122 -9.72 -17.51 6.52
C TYR A 122 -10.77 -18.09 7.45
N HIS A 123 -10.47 -18.12 8.74
CA HIS A 123 -11.40 -18.50 9.79
C HIS A 123 -11.66 -17.28 10.66
N ARG A 124 -12.83 -16.66 10.47
CA ARG A 124 -13.18 -15.36 11.04
C ARG A 124 -13.07 -15.32 12.56
N ASP A 125 -13.61 -16.32 13.24
CA ASP A 125 -13.74 -16.31 14.70
C ASP A 125 -12.38 -16.29 15.42
N SER A 126 -11.35 -16.89 14.82
CA SER A 126 -9.99 -16.88 15.40
C SER A 126 -9.07 -15.82 14.79
N GLY A 127 -9.49 -15.22 13.68
CA GLY A 127 -8.68 -14.34 12.84
C GLY A 127 -7.50 -15.05 12.16
N THR A 128 -7.61 -16.36 11.94
CA THR A 128 -6.52 -17.14 11.33
C THR A 128 -6.75 -17.31 9.84
N GLY A 129 -5.72 -17.04 9.04
CA GLY A 129 -5.78 -17.19 7.60
C GLY A 129 -4.48 -17.72 7.03
N ILE A 130 -4.60 -18.25 5.81
CA ILE A 130 -3.50 -18.67 4.96
C ILE A 130 -3.75 -18.18 3.54
N LEU A 131 -2.71 -17.68 2.90
CA LEU A 131 -2.67 -17.34 1.48
C LEU A 131 -1.46 -18.01 0.85
N ILE A 132 -1.69 -18.79 -0.21
CA ILE A 132 -0.67 -19.43 -1.03
C ILE A 132 -0.78 -18.86 -2.45
N THR A 133 0.31 -18.29 -2.95
CA THR A 133 0.41 -17.76 -4.32
C THR A 133 1.62 -18.35 -5.02
N GLU A 134 1.73 -18.12 -6.33
CA GLU A 134 3.04 -18.21 -6.97
C GLU A 134 4.06 -17.30 -6.26
N ARG A 135 5.33 -17.68 -6.32
CA ARG A 135 6.44 -16.86 -5.87
C ARG A 135 6.98 -16.03 -7.04
N ILE A 136 6.97 -14.72 -6.88
CA ILE A 136 7.66 -13.82 -7.81
C ILE A 136 9.17 -13.89 -7.58
N THR A 137 9.92 -14.19 -8.63
CA THR A 137 11.38 -14.39 -8.59
C THR A 137 12.11 -13.14 -9.09
N PHE A 138 12.30 -12.17 -8.20
CA PHE A 138 13.02 -10.93 -8.51
C PHE A 138 14.43 -11.18 -9.05
N GLY A 139 14.79 -10.46 -10.13
CA GLY A 139 16.09 -10.58 -10.80
C GLY A 139 16.25 -11.79 -11.71
N VAL A 140 15.17 -12.54 -11.97
CA VAL A 140 15.18 -13.78 -12.77
C VAL A 140 14.10 -13.70 -13.84
N ASN A 141 14.32 -14.35 -14.99
CA ASN A 141 13.32 -14.50 -16.06
C ASN A 141 12.71 -13.18 -16.57
N GLY A 142 13.51 -12.10 -16.61
CA GLY A 142 13.06 -10.78 -17.07
C GLY A 142 12.30 -9.96 -16.03
N VAL A 143 12.06 -10.49 -14.83
CA VAL A 143 11.61 -9.70 -13.68
C VAL A 143 12.80 -8.92 -13.14
N GLU A 144 12.63 -7.63 -12.93
CA GLU A 144 13.65 -6.76 -12.37
C GLU A 144 13.99 -7.16 -10.92
N ARG A 145 15.09 -6.63 -10.38
CA ARG A 145 15.39 -6.79 -8.95
C ARG A 145 14.30 -6.13 -8.11
N GLN A 146 14.17 -6.54 -6.85
CA GLN A 146 13.30 -5.84 -5.93
C GLN A 146 13.84 -4.42 -5.67
N TYR A 147 12.96 -3.43 -5.73
CA TYR A 147 13.25 -2.06 -5.30
C TYR A 147 12.67 -1.83 -3.91
N HIS A 148 13.42 -1.13 -3.06
CA HIS A 148 13.00 -0.85 -1.70
C HIS A 148 12.37 0.53 -1.63
N LYS A 149 11.29 0.65 -0.84
CA LYS A 149 10.59 1.90 -0.60
C LYS A 149 11.54 3.00 -0.12
N CYS A 150 11.35 4.21 -0.65
CA CYS A 150 12.15 5.39 -0.33
C CYS A 150 13.63 5.28 -0.70
N LEU A 151 13.99 4.37 -1.62
CA LEU A 151 15.32 4.24 -2.24
C LEU A 151 15.24 4.38 -3.76
N ASP A 152 14.29 5.17 -4.24
CA ASP A 152 14.02 5.44 -5.65
C ASP A 152 15.24 5.98 -6.42
N TYR A 153 16.17 6.68 -5.75
CA TYR A 153 17.45 7.09 -6.34
C TYR A 153 18.37 5.92 -6.73
N GLU A 154 18.03 4.69 -6.33
CA GLU A 154 18.69 3.45 -6.76
C GLU A 154 17.91 2.73 -7.87
N MET A 155 16.69 3.18 -8.17
CA MET A 155 15.83 2.61 -9.20
C MET A 155 16.15 3.27 -10.56
N PRO A 156 16.36 2.49 -11.63
CA PRO A 156 16.53 3.05 -12.96
C PRO A 156 15.24 3.73 -13.41
N ALA A 157 15.33 4.90 -14.04
CA ALA A 157 14.17 5.62 -14.58
C ALA A 157 12.93 5.61 -13.65
N PRO A 158 12.98 6.23 -12.45
CA PRO A 158 11.89 6.15 -11.47
C PRO A 158 10.53 6.56 -12.04
N LEU A 159 10.49 7.60 -12.89
CA LEU A 159 9.26 8.04 -13.54
C LEU A 159 8.58 6.93 -14.37
N GLU A 160 9.33 6.12 -15.10
CA GLU A 160 8.77 5.02 -15.90
C GLU A 160 8.11 3.97 -15.00
N HIS A 161 8.74 3.66 -13.86
CA HIS A 161 8.23 2.71 -12.87
C HIS A 161 6.94 3.21 -12.23
N TYR A 162 6.90 4.48 -11.84
CA TYR A 162 5.68 5.08 -11.29
C TYR A 162 4.56 5.16 -12.33
N ARG A 163 4.86 5.43 -13.61
CA ARG A 163 3.86 5.34 -14.68
C ARG A 163 3.27 3.93 -14.79
N ALA A 164 4.11 2.88 -14.78
CA ALA A 164 3.65 1.50 -14.83
C ALA A 164 2.80 1.10 -13.60
N LEU A 165 3.23 1.54 -12.41
CA LEU A 165 2.53 1.29 -11.15
C LEU A 165 1.17 1.98 -11.09
N LEU A 166 1.11 3.28 -11.40
CA LEU A 166 -0.14 4.04 -11.39
C LEU A 166 -1.09 3.56 -12.50
N THR A 167 -0.56 3.09 -13.63
CA THR A 167 -1.36 2.42 -14.66
C THR A 167 -2.05 1.18 -14.09
N ALA A 168 -1.35 0.31 -13.35
CA ALA A 168 -1.98 -0.85 -12.72
C ALA A 168 -3.08 -0.44 -11.72
N LEU A 169 -2.83 0.56 -10.87
CA LEU A 169 -3.84 1.08 -9.95
C LEU A 169 -5.08 1.61 -10.67
N ALA A 170 -4.88 2.44 -11.70
CA ALA A 170 -5.95 3.03 -12.50
C ALA A 170 -6.81 1.96 -13.18
N ARG A 171 -6.18 0.91 -13.71
CA ARG A 171 -6.87 -0.21 -14.38
C ARG A 171 -7.77 -1.00 -13.43
N LEU A 172 -7.29 -1.30 -12.23
CA LEU A 172 -8.11 -1.97 -11.22
C LEU A 172 -9.30 -1.10 -10.81
N ALA A 173 -9.04 0.16 -10.50
CA ALA A 173 -10.06 1.12 -10.09
C ALA A 173 -11.12 1.33 -11.18
N GLY A 174 -10.69 1.52 -12.44
CA GLY A 174 -11.57 1.68 -13.60
C GLY A 174 -12.40 0.43 -13.86
N ALA A 175 -11.79 -0.76 -13.84
CA ALA A 175 -12.51 -2.01 -14.02
C ALA A 175 -13.57 -2.24 -12.93
N HIS A 176 -13.25 -1.91 -11.68
CA HIS A 176 -14.23 -1.94 -10.58
C HIS A 176 -15.41 -1.01 -10.86
N ARG A 177 -15.15 0.25 -11.23
CA ARG A 177 -16.20 1.25 -11.50
C ARG A 177 -17.03 0.96 -12.74
N SER A 178 -16.46 0.25 -13.71
CA SER A 178 -17.18 -0.18 -14.90
C SER A 178 -18.19 -1.31 -14.64
N GLY A 179 -18.16 -1.94 -13.46
CA GLY A 179 -18.97 -3.11 -13.15
C GLY A 179 -18.49 -4.41 -13.82
N ARG A 180 -17.30 -4.42 -14.44
CA ARG A 180 -16.70 -5.61 -15.05
C ARG A 180 -16.23 -6.66 -14.04
N LEU A 181 -15.94 -6.24 -12.82
CA LEU A 181 -15.59 -7.17 -11.74
C LEU A 181 -16.85 -7.79 -11.13
N PRO A 182 -16.84 -9.07 -10.74
CA PRO A 182 -18.03 -9.74 -10.20
C PRO A 182 -18.54 -9.06 -8.92
N ALA A 183 -19.77 -8.54 -8.97
CA ALA A 183 -20.37 -7.74 -7.91
C ALA A 183 -20.46 -8.49 -6.57
N GLU A 184 -20.73 -9.79 -6.61
CA GLU A 184 -20.78 -10.65 -5.42
C GLU A 184 -19.41 -10.77 -4.73
N ARG A 185 -18.31 -10.59 -5.46
CA ARG A 185 -16.95 -10.61 -4.88
C ARG A 185 -16.51 -9.23 -4.42
N THR A 186 -16.91 -8.17 -5.13
CA THR A 186 -16.53 -6.79 -4.78
C THR A 186 -17.34 -6.21 -3.61
N ALA A 187 -18.58 -6.67 -3.40
CA ALA A 187 -19.44 -6.28 -2.27
C ALA A 187 -18.81 -6.56 -0.89
N HIS A 188 -17.82 -7.44 -0.82
CA HIS A 188 -17.10 -7.77 0.40
C HIS A 188 -15.96 -6.81 0.76
N PHE A 189 -15.71 -5.77 -0.05
CA PHE A 189 -14.74 -4.72 0.28
C PHE A 189 -15.49 -3.48 0.71
N PRO A 190 -15.56 -3.17 2.02
CA PRO A 190 -16.23 -1.96 2.48
C PRO A 190 -15.51 -0.72 1.98
N LEU A 191 -16.26 0.38 1.79
CA LEU A 191 -15.68 1.72 1.84
C LEU A 191 -15.33 2.01 3.29
N ASP A 192 -14.06 2.25 3.55
CA ASP A 192 -13.62 2.58 4.90
C ASP A 192 -12.52 3.64 4.84
N VAL A 193 -12.92 4.89 4.61
CA VAL A 193 -11.97 6.03 4.55
C VAL A 193 -11.27 6.22 5.90
N GLN A 194 -11.98 5.93 7.00
CA GLN A 194 -11.46 6.09 8.35
C GLN A 194 -10.45 4.98 8.71
N ALA A 195 -10.69 3.73 8.31
CA ALA A 195 -9.78 2.60 8.54
C ALA A 195 -8.77 2.36 7.40
N ALA A 196 -8.87 3.06 6.26
CA ALA A 196 -7.89 3.02 5.18
C ALA A 196 -6.61 3.80 5.55
N THR A 197 -5.97 3.35 6.63
CA THR A 197 -4.66 3.77 7.12
C THR A 197 -3.95 2.53 7.70
N VAL A 198 -2.63 2.57 7.85
CA VAL A 198 -1.88 1.49 8.51
C VAL A 198 -1.70 1.81 10.00
N GLY A 199 -2.59 1.28 10.84
CA GLY A 199 -2.43 1.26 12.30
C GLY A 199 -3.52 2.00 13.09
N ASP A 200 -3.49 1.89 14.42
CA ASP A 200 -4.44 2.55 15.32
C ASP A 200 -4.06 4.01 15.54
N ARG A 201 -4.99 4.93 15.31
CA ARG A 201 -4.74 6.38 15.39
C ARG A 201 -4.30 6.82 16.79
N PRO A 202 -3.28 7.69 16.92
CA PRO A 202 -2.89 8.21 18.23
C PRO A 202 -3.93 9.23 18.72
N SER A 203 -4.57 8.99 19.87
CA SER A 203 -5.32 10.04 20.58
C SER A 203 -4.33 11.15 20.99
N ARG A 204 -4.55 12.39 20.54
CA ARG A 204 -3.68 13.54 20.82
C ARG A 204 -4.49 14.76 21.26
N SER A 205 -3.99 15.48 22.27
CA SER A 205 -4.50 16.81 22.62
C SER A 205 -3.93 17.88 21.68
N MET A 206 -4.63 19.01 21.55
CA MET A 206 -4.19 20.15 20.74
C MET A 206 -2.84 20.71 21.21
N ASP A 207 -2.61 20.81 22.53
CA ASP A 207 -1.31 21.25 23.08
C ASP A 207 -0.14 20.35 22.65
N LYS A 208 -0.41 19.04 22.48
CA LYS A 208 0.60 18.11 21.99
C LYS A 208 0.88 18.35 20.50
N LEU A 209 -0.16 18.63 19.71
CA LEU A 209 -0.03 18.95 18.29
C LEU A 209 0.81 20.22 18.08
N GLU A 210 0.47 21.33 18.75
CA GLU A 210 1.20 22.59 18.63
C GLU A 210 2.68 22.43 18.98
N ARG A 211 2.98 21.64 20.01
CA ARG A 211 4.36 21.32 20.39
C ARG A 211 5.09 20.55 19.29
N ARG A 212 4.43 19.61 18.61
CA ARG A 212 5.05 18.86 17.50
C ARG A 212 5.28 19.73 16.28
N VAL A 213 4.35 20.62 15.96
CA VAL A 213 4.52 21.63 14.92
C VAL A 213 5.75 22.49 15.21
N ASN A 214 5.88 23.03 16.42
CA ASN A 214 7.04 23.83 16.81
C ASN A 214 8.36 23.04 16.73
N GLN A 215 8.36 21.77 17.16
CA GLN A 215 9.53 20.90 17.07
C GLN A 215 9.91 20.58 15.62
N LEU A 216 8.95 20.51 14.71
CA LEU A 216 9.20 20.30 13.29
C LEU A 216 9.77 21.57 12.64
N ILE A 217 9.25 22.75 12.99
CA ILE A 217 9.79 24.04 12.54
C ILE A 217 11.26 24.21 12.97
N GLU A 218 11.56 23.93 14.23
CA GLU A 218 12.94 23.94 14.76
C GLU A 218 13.83 22.92 14.01
N PHE A 219 13.29 21.72 13.75
CA PHE A 219 14.00 20.67 13.04
C PHE A 219 14.36 21.08 11.61
N ILE A 220 13.43 21.70 10.87
CA ILE A 220 13.66 22.22 9.52
C ILE A 220 14.80 23.25 9.52
N GLY A 221 14.80 24.18 10.47
CA GLY A 221 15.86 25.20 10.58
C GLY A 221 17.23 24.63 10.97
N THR A 222 17.25 23.58 11.80
CA THR A 222 18.50 22.99 12.33
C THR A 222 19.11 21.94 11.40
N HIS A 223 18.29 21.21 10.64
CA HIS A 223 18.71 20.10 9.79
C HIS A 223 18.23 20.26 8.33
N PRO A 224 18.63 21.33 7.63
CA PRO A 224 18.13 21.62 6.28
C PRO A 224 18.43 20.52 5.25
N GLY A 225 19.45 19.69 5.45
CA GLY A 225 19.78 18.56 4.56
C GLY A 225 18.93 17.30 4.78
N LEU A 226 18.04 17.29 5.78
CA LEU A 226 17.09 16.21 6.04
C LEU A 226 15.67 16.48 5.50
N VAL A 227 15.44 17.67 4.94
CA VAL A 227 14.15 18.10 4.40
C VAL A 227 14.33 18.69 3.00
N PRO A 228 13.26 18.84 2.19
CA PRO A 228 13.37 19.46 0.87
C PRO A 228 13.87 20.91 0.95
N ALA A 229 14.52 21.38 -0.11
CA ALA A 229 14.92 22.79 -0.20
C ALA A 229 13.67 23.70 -0.24
N GLY A 230 13.75 24.88 0.38
CA GLY A 230 12.69 25.90 0.35
C GLY A 230 11.66 25.82 1.48
N VAL A 231 11.49 24.67 2.13
CA VAL A 231 10.54 24.49 3.26
C VAL A 231 10.94 25.23 4.54
N GLY A 232 12.09 25.91 4.56
CA GLY A 232 12.57 26.72 5.68
C GLY A 232 12.17 28.19 5.61
N SER A 233 11.40 28.63 4.61
CA SER A 233 10.98 30.02 4.50
C SER A 233 10.03 30.42 5.64
N SER A 234 10.19 31.63 6.17
CA SER A 234 9.38 32.15 7.27
C SER A 234 7.89 32.22 6.93
N GLU A 235 7.56 32.53 5.68
CA GLU A 235 6.20 32.54 5.16
C GLU A 235 5.56 31.14 5.25
N PHE A 236 6.19 30.13 4.66
CA PHE A 236 5.68 28.75 4.70
C PHE A 236 5.55 28.23 6.14
N LEU A 237 6.55 28.45 6.99
CA LEU A 237 6.52 27.96 8.38
C LEU A 237 5.38 28.59 9.18
N MET A 238 5.05 29.86 8.92
CA MET A 238 3.91 30.54 9.52
C MET A 238 2.58 29.96 9.04
N HIS A 239 2.42 29.74 7.73
CA HIS A 239 1.21 29.10 7.17
C HIS A 239 1.03 27.69 7.72
N PHE A 240 2.06 26.86 7.67
CA PHE A 240 2.05 25.51 8.20
C PHE A 240 1.65 25.47 9.69
N ALA A 241 2.19 26.37 10.51
CA ALA A 241 1.86 26.45 11.92
C ALA A 241 0.39 26.78 12.18
N ASN A 242 -0.22 27.60 11.33
CA ASN A 242 -1.63 27.98 11.43
C ASN A 242 -2.57 26.90 10.87
N GLU A 243 -2.16 26.20 9.83
CA GLU A 243 -3.00 25.24 9.09
C GLU A 243 -3.03 23.85 9.73
N ALA A 244 -1.91 23.34 10.26
CA ALA A 244 -1.86 22.00 10.84
C ALA A 244 -2.90 21.77 11.97
N PRO A 245 -3.12 22.71 12.92
CA PRO A 245 -4.19 22.61 13.91
C PRO A 245 -5.61 22.63 13.32
N ARG A 246 -5.81 23.32 12.19
CA ARG A 246 -7.13 23.36 11.51
C ARG A 246 -7.43 22.00 10.90
N LEU A 247 -6.48 21.42 10.16
CA LEU A 247 -6.62 20.09 9.57
C LEU A 247 -6.89 19.01 10.63
N ALA A 248 -6.20 19.05 11.76
CA ALA A 248 -6.46 18.10 12.86
C ALA A 248 -7.89 18.18 13.39
N ARG A 249 -8.52 19.36 13.40
CA ARG A 249 -9.91 19.53 13.83
C ARG A 249 -10.92 19.14 12.74
N SER A 250 -10.50 19.19 11.48
CA SER A 250 -11.33 18.92 10.32
C SER A 250 -11.08 17.52 9.72
N GLU A 251 -10.39 16.63 10.44
CA GLU A 251 -10.07 15.28 9.97
C GLU A 251 -11.32 14.49 9.56
N ASP A 252 -12.35 14.49 10.41
CA ASP A 252 -13.61 13.78 10.13
C ASP A 252 -14.35 14.39 8.94
N ALA A 253 -14.39 15.72 8.84
CA ALA A 253 -14.96 16.44 7.70
C ALA A 253 -14.24 16.08 6.38
N VAL A 254 -12.91 16.09 6.37
CA VAL A 254 -12.16 15.67 5.18
C VAL A 254 -12.45 14.21 4.83
N ALA A 255 -12.54 13.32 5.82
CA ALA A 255 -12.86 11.92 5.58
C ALA A 255 -14.27 11.72 5.01
N ASP A 256 -15.27 12.45 5.52
CA ASP A 256 -16.64 12.41 5.04
C ASP A 256 -16.75 12.93 3.60
N LEU A 257 -16.09 14.04 3.28
CA LEU A 257 -16.00 14.58 1.92
C LEU A 257 -15.40 13.57 0.94
N LEU A 258 -14.27 12.96 1.31
CA LEU A 258 -13.60 11.97 0.46
C LEU A 258 -14.45 10.71 0.25
N ALA A 259 -15.25 10.32 1.25
CA ALA A 259 -16.16 9.18 1.20
C ALA A 259 -17.42 9.48 0.38
N ALA A 260 -17.92 10.72 0.42
CA ALA A 260 -19.15 11.15 -0.24
C ALA A 260 -18.99 11.25 -1.77
N ASP A 261 -17.78 11.49 -2.27
CA ASP A 261 -17.52 11.63 -3.70
C ASP A 261 -17.40 10.28 -4.43
N ALA A 262 -18.55 9.66 -4.69
CA ALA A 262 -18.67 8.29 -5.16
C ALA A 262 -17.98 8.01 -6.51
N ASP A 263 -17.79 9.01 -7.37
CA ASP A 263 -17.06 8.85 -8.64
C ASP A 263 -15.57 8.64 -8.41
N TYR A 264 -15.04 9.14 -7.30
CA TYR A 264 -13.65 9.03 -6.88
C TYR A 264 -13.45 7.91 -5.85
N VAL A 265 -14.41 7.00 -5.66
CA VAL A 265 -14.27 5.85 -4.75
C VAL A 265 -14.25 4.55 -5.53
N ALA A 266 -13.16 3.79 -5.44
CA ALA A 266 -13.04 2.49 -6.11
C ALA A 266 -12.23 1.49 -5.28
N LEU A 267 -12.33 0.20 -5.64
CA LEU A 267 -11.46 -0.85 -5.12
C LEU A 267 -10.00 -0.54 -5.50
N CYS A 268 -9.16 -0.28 -4.51
CA CYS A 268 -7.77 0.13 -4.72
C CYS A 268 -6.80 -0.55 -3.75
N HIS A 269 -5.51 -0.38 -4.02
CA HIS A 269 -4.42 -0.83 -3.17
C HIS A 269 -3.82 0.36 -2.41
N TRP A 270 -4.12 0.49 -1.11
CA TRP A 270 -3.63 1.63 -0.32
C TRP A 270 -2.09 1.67 -0.23
N ASN A 271 -1.42 0.53 -0.02
CA ASN A 271 0.04 0.47 0.15
C ASN A 271 0.79 0.04 -1.13
N ALA A 272 0.40 0.55 -2.31
CA ALA A 272 1.03 0.18 -3.58
C ALA A 272 2.34 0.92 -3.82
N ASN A 273 3.28 0.80 -2.88
CA ASN A 273 4.63 1.33 -3.05
C ASN A 273 5.46 0.36 -3.91
N VAL A 274 6.61 0.84 -4.41
CA VAL A 274 7.49 0.07 -5.31
C VAL A 274 8.03 -1.24 -4.70
N ASP A 275 8.11 -1.34 -3.38
CA ASP A 275 8.50 -2.56 -2.66
C ASP A 275 7.41 -3.63 -2.59
N ASN A 276 6.16 -3.23 -2.87
CA ASN A 276 4.99 -4.08 -3.03
C ASN A 276 4.63 -4.29 -4.52
N ALA A 277 5.59 -4.06 -5.41
CA ALA A 277 5.44 -4.25 -6.85
C ALA A 277 6.57 -5.14 -7.40
N TRP A 278 6.34 -5.69 -8.59
CA TRP A 278 7.41 -6.20 -9.43
C TRP A 278 7.24 -5.66 -10.85
N PHE A 279 8.38 -5.50 -11.51
CA PHE A 279 8.45 -4.89 -12.83
C PHE A 279 9.09 -5.85 -13.83
N TRP A 280 8.62 -5.82 -15.06
CA TRP A 280 9.21 -6.53 -16.18
C TRP A 280 8.91 -5.77 -17.47
N ARG A 281 9.69 -6.04 -18.52
CA ARG A 281 9.37 -5.53 -19.86
C ARG A 281 8.67 -6.62 -20.65
N ASP A 282 7.59 -6.26 -21.34
CA ASP A 282 6.93 -7.18 -22.27
C ASP A 282 7.68 -7.26 -23.62
N GLY A 283 7.09 -7.94 -24.59
CA GLY A 283 7.70 -8.15 -25.91
C GLY A 283 7.91 -6.88 -26.74
N ASP A 284 7.23 -5.77 -26.42
CA ASP A 284 7.40 -4.48 -27.10
C ASP A 284 8.37 -3.54 -26.34
N GLY A 285 8.85 -3.98 -25.17
CA GLY A 285 9.77 -3.22 -24.32
C GLY A 285 9.07 -2.33 -23.30
N THR A 286 7.74 -2.26 -23.29
CA THR A 286 6.96 -1.49 -22.31
C THR A 286 7.15 -2.05 -20.92
N LEU A 287 7.50 -1.19 -19.97
CA LEU A 287 7.56 -1.55 -18.56
C LEU A 287 6.16 -1.84 -18.03
N ARG A 288 5.99 -3.04 -17.47
CA ARG A 288 4.77 -3.52 -16.82
C ARG A 288 4.99 -3.61 -15.33
N CYS A 289 3.89 -3.53 -14.59
CA CYS A 289 3.86 -3.62 -13.15
C CYS A 289 2.85 -4.68 -12.71
N GLY A 290 3.24 -5.47 -11.72
CA GLY A 290 2.36 -6.33 -10.95
C GLY A 290 2.39 -5.90 -9.50
N LEU A 291 1.30 -6.15 -8.77
CA LEU A 291 1.10 -5.68 -7.40
C LEU A 291 0.86 -6.84 -6.43
N MET A 292 1.47 -6.76 -5.26
CA MET A 292 1.39 -7.77 -4.19
C MET A 292 1.16 -7.10 -2.82
N ASP A 293 0.91 -7.91 -1.78
CA ASP A 293 0.64 -7.45 -0.40
C ASP A 293 -0.67 -6.65 -0.25
N TRP A 294 -1.78 -7.31 -0.56
CA TRP A 294 -3.12 -6.72 -0.59
C TRP A 294 -3.80 -6.64 0.79
N GLY A 295 -3.04 -6.60 1.89
CA GLY A 295 -3.57 -6.60 3.26
C GLY A 295 -4.41 -5.36 3.64
N CYS A 296 -4.34 -4.29 2.84
CA CYS A 296 -5.13 -3.06 3.01
C CYS A 296 -6.00 -2.78 1.78
N VAL A 297 -6.36 -3.81 1.02
CA VAL A 297 -7.31 -3.65 -0.10
C VAL A 297 -8.71 -3.35 0.42
N SER A 298 -9.31 -2.30 -0.11
CA SER A 298 -10.68 -1.88 0.20
C SER A 298 -11.20 -0.97 -0.90
N GLN A 299 -12.48 -0.58 -0.80
CA GLN A 299 -12.93 0.60 -1.52
C GLN A 299 -12.42 1.83 -0.77
N MET A 300 -11.82 2.77 -1.49
CA MET A 300 -11.27 4.00 -0.92
C MET A 300 -11.30 5.11 -1.96
N ASN A 301 -11.13 6.36 -1.51
CA ASN A 301 -10.97 7.48 -2.42
C ASN A 301 -9.66 7.34 -3.23
N LEU A 302 -9.70 7.63 -4.53
CA LEU A 302 -8.57 7.48 -5.44
C LEU A 302 -7.37 8.37 -5.04
N GLY A 303 -7.62 9.55 -4.48
CA GLY A 303 -6.56 10.41 -3.94
C GLY A 303 -5.81 9.77 -2.77
N MET A 304 -6.49 8.94 -1.96
CA MET A 304 -5.87 8.18 -0.88
C MET A 304 -4.95 7.10 -1.42
N ALA A 305 -5.39 6.38 -2.45
CA ALA A 305 -4.60 5.35 -3.10
C ALA A 305 -3.34 5.93 -3.77
N LEU A 306 -3.46 7.10 -4.41
CA LEU A 306 -2.32 7.82 -5.01
C LEU A 306 -1.29 8.26 -3.98
N TRP A 307 -1.74 8.89 -2.88
CA TRP A 307 -0.84 9.22 -1.78
C TRP A 307 -0.17 7.96 -1.22
N GLY A 308 -0.93 6.91 -0.96
CA GLY A 308 -0.39 5.67 -0.43
C GLY A 308 0.67 5.02 -1.34
N ALA A 309 0.46 5.08 -2.66
CA ALA A 309 1.39 4.56 -3.67
C ALA A 309 2.66 5.41 -3.86
N MET A 310 2.53 6.73 -3.75
CA MET A 310 3.62 7.67 -4.04
C MET A 310 4.27 8.29 -2.79
N SER A 311 3.75 8.06 -1.59
CA SER A 311 4.25 8.70 -0.36
C SER A 311 5.72 8.41 -0.09
N GLY A 312 6.23 7.26 -0.54
CA GLY A 312 7.66 6.91 -0.48
C GLY A 312 8.50 7.37 -1.67
N ALA A 313 7.91 8.04 -2.67
CA ALA A 313 8.57 8.41 -3.91
C ALA A 313 9.65 9.48 -3.72
N GLU A 314 10.59 9.60 -4.66
CA GLU A 314 11.46 10.78 -4.73
C GLU A 314 10.67 12.09 -4.85
N THR A 315 11.17 13.16 -4.21
CA THR A 315 10.52 14.49 -4.21
C THR A 315 10.38 15.07 -5.61
N GLU A 316 11.29 14.73 -6.53
CA GLU A 316 11.26 15.17 -7.93
C GLU A 316 10.01 14.67 -8.67
N LEU A 317 9.52 13.47 -8.36
CA LEU A 317 8.29 12.95 -8.98
C LEU A 317 7.06 13.79 -8.61
N TRP A 318 7.05 14.33 -7.40
CA TRP A 318 6.01 15.24 -6.95
C TRP A 318 6.14 16.65 -7.55
N ASP A 319 7.36 17.20 -7.57
CA ASP A 319 7.60 18.59 -8.02
C ASP A 319 7.49 18.75 -9.53
N ALA A 320 7.96 17.77 -10.31
CA ALA A 320 8.11 17.88 -11.75
C ALA A 320 7.13 17.03 -12.57
N HIS A 321 6.52 15.99 -11.98
CA HIS A 321 5.79 14.97 -12.74
C HIS A 321 4.39 14.64 -12.22
N LEU A 322 3.92 15.31 -11.16
CA LEU A 322 2.62 15.00 -10.57
C LEU A 322 1.48 15.17 -11.59
N ASP A 323 1.50 16.25 -12.37
CA ASP A 323 0.47 16.59 -13.36
C ASP A 323 0.34 15.48 -14.41
N ASP A 324 1.46 15.12 -15.05
CA ASP A 324 1.54 14.02 -16.02
C ASP A 324 1.07 12.67 -15.45
N LEU A 325 1.35 12.41 -14.16
CA LEU A 325 0.98 11.16 -13.49
C LEU A 325 -0.51 11.12 -13.17
N LEU A 326 -1.12 12.25 -12.80
CA LEU A 326 -2.56 12.35 -12.61
C LEU A 326 -3.32 12.22 -13.94
N ASP A 327 -2.84 12.88 -15.00
CA ASP A 327 -3.43 12.79 -16.33
C ASP A 327 -3.39 11.34 -16.86
N LEU A 328 -2.24 10.67 -16.70
CA LEU A 328 -2.10 9.24 -17.01
C LEU A 328 -3.13 8.40 -16.22
N PHE A 329 -3.23 8.64 -14.92
CA PHE A 329 -4.13 7.87 -14.06
C PHE A 329 -5.59 8.02 -14.49
N VAL A 330 -6.05 9.26 -14.71
CA VAL A 330 -7.43 9.54 -15.13
C VAL A 330 -7.72 8.93 -16.51
N ALA A 331 -6.79 9.04 -17.46
CA ALA A 331 -6.93 8.46 -18.78
C ALA A 331 -7.03 6.92 -18.74
N GLU A 332 -6.14 6.24 -18.01
CA GLU A 332 -6.18 4.79 -17.86
C GLU A 332 -7.44 4.33 -17.11
N PHE A 333 -7.83 5.04 -16.04
CA PHE A 333 -9.06 4.76 -15.29
C PHE A 333 -10.30 4.82 -16.19
N HIS A 334 -10.42 5.86 -17.01
CA HIS A 334 -11.52 6.01 -17.95
C HIS A 334 -11.48 4.94 -19.06
N SER A 335 -10.30 4.62 -19.60
CA SER A 335 -10.15 3.55 -20.61
C SER A 335 -10.57 2.16 -20.10
N TYR A 336 -10.43 1.94 -18.78
CA TYR A 336 -10.93 0.75 -18.10
C TYR A 336 -12.39 0.87 -17.61
N GLY A 337 -13.11 1.86 -18.13
CA GLY A 337 -14.56 2.02 -18.00
C GLY A 337 -15.02 2.74 -16.73
N GLY A 338 -14.11 3.41 -16.02
CA GLY A 338 -14.48 4.36 -14.99
C GLY A 338 -15.11 5.63 -15.57
N PRO A 339 -15.83 6.42 -14.74
CA PRO A 339 -16.32 7.74 -15.15
C PRO A 339 -15.17 8.67 -15.58
N CYS A 340 -15.49 9.73 -16.32
CA CYS A 340 -14.52 10.78 -16.61
C CYS A 340 -14.25 11.56 -15.32
N LEU A 341 -13.01 11.55 -14.84
CA LEU A 341 -12.60 12.28 -13.64
C LEU A 341 -11.94 13.60 -14.04
N GLU A 342 -11.99 14.57 -13.13
CA GLU A 342 -11.29 15.84 -13.25
C GLU A 342 -9.93 15.74 -12.52
N PRO A 343 -8.79 15.90 -13.21
CA PRO A 343 -7.45 15.79 -12.61
C PRO A 343 -7.25 16.70 -11.40
N ASP A 344 -7.77 17.94 -11.43
CA ASP A 344 -7.64 18.90 -10.34
C ASP A 344 -8.43 18.48 -9.09
N ARG A 345 -9.59 17.85 -9.26
CA ARG A 345 -10.38 17.33 -8.15
C ARG A 345 -9.70 16.11 -7.52
N LEU A 346 -9.11 15.24 -8.35
CA LEU A 346 -8.29 14.11 -7.88
C LEU A 346 -7.05 14.60 -7.09
N ARG A 347 -6.36 15.63 -7.60
CA ARG A 347 -5.26 16.31 -6.90
C ARG A 347 -5.71 16.83 -5.55
N ARG A 348 -6.83 17.56 -5.50
CA ARG A 348 -7.37 18.13 -4.26
C ARG A 348 -7.65 17.04 -3.21
N HIS A 349 -8.30 15.94 -3.60
CA HIS A 349 -8.52 14.80 -2.70
C HIS A 349 -7.21 14.22 -2.15
N MET A 350 -6.22 14.03 -3.02
CA MET A 350 -4.90 13.53 -2.64
C MET A 350 -4.18 14.46 -1.66
N LEU A 351 -4.18 15.78 -1.93
CA LEU A 351 -3.52 16.78 -1.08
C LEU A 351 -4.18 16.89 0.29
N LEU A 352 -5.52 16.95 0.36
CA LEU A 352 -6.25 16.99 1.62
C LEU A 352 -5.98 15.74 2.46
N TYR A 353 -6.03 14.56 1.83
CA TYR A 353 -5.73 13.31 2.50
C TYR A 353 -4.27 13.25 2.99
N ALA A 354 -3.32 13.62 2.14
CA ALA A 354 -1.90 13.66 2.50
C ALA A 354 -1.65 14.60 3.69
N ALA A 355 -2.29 15.78 3.71
CA ALA A 355 -2.16 16.76 4.78
C ALA A 355 -2.71 16.23 6.12
N VAL A 356 -3.93 15.67 6.12
CA VAL A 356 -4.54 15.05 7.30
C VAL A 356 -3.67 13.90 7.83
N MET A 357 -3.24 13.00 6.95
CA MET A 357 -2.36 11.89 7.31
C MET A 357 -0.99 12.36 7.84
N GLY A 358 -0.45 13.42 7.25
CA GLY A 358 0.79 14.03 7.66
C GLY A 358 0.74 14.57 9.09
N VAL A 359 -0.34 15.28 9.42
CA VAL A 359 -0.58 15.81 10.77
C VAL A 359 -0.76 14.67 11.78
N ALA A 360 -1.53 13.65 11.43
CA ALA A 360 -1.79 12.50 12.29
C ALA A 360 -0.52 11.67 12.56
N TRP A 361 0.34 11.46 11.56
CA TRP A 361 1.38 10.41 11.64
C TRP A 361 2.83 10.88 11.51
N LEU A 362 3.10 12.00 10.83
CA LEU A 362 4.46 12.35 10.41
C LEU A 362 5.12 13.45 11.27
N LEU A 363 4.36 14.18 12.09
CA LEU A 363 4.92 15.24 12.93
C LEU A 363 5.84 14.75 14.07
N ASP A 364 5.88 13.45 14.33
CA ASP A 364 6.78 12.83 15.31
C ASP A 364 8.19 12.51 14.74
N VAL A 365 8.41 12.65 13.43
CA VAL A 365 9.70 12.34 12.78
C VAL A 365 10.89 13.08 13.41
N PRO A 366 10.82 14.38 13.79
CA PRO A 366 11.93 15.02 14.50
C PRO A 366 12.30 14.30 15.81
N ALA A 367 11.32 13.79 16.55
CA ALA A 367 11.56 13.04 17.76
C ALA A 367 12.16 11.66 17.46
N LEU A 368 11.69 11.00 16.40
CA LEU A 368 12.28 9.75 15.90
C LEU A 368 13.76 9.91 15.58
N ILE A 369 14.14 10.95 14.82
CA ILE A 369 15.53 11.22 14.43
C ILE A 369 16.41 11.49 15.66
N ARG A 370 15.96 12.34 16.59
CA ARG A 370 16.69 12.64 17.83
C ARG A 370 16.87 11.42 18.73
N ASN A 371 15.88 10.53 18.79
CA ASN A 371 15.98 9.31 19.59
C ASN A 371 16.88 8.26 18.94
N ARG A 372 17.01 8.29 17.61
CA ARG A 372 17.78 7.28 16.86
C ARG A 372 19.27 7.61 16.79
N PHE A 373 19.63 8.89 16.76
CA PHE A 373 20.99 9.34 16.50
C PHE A 373 21.48 10.33 17.55
N ASP A 374 22.60 10.01 18.20
CA ASP A 374 23.30 10.94 19.10
C ASP A 374 23.78 12.19 18.35
N VAL A 375 24.22 12.01 17.10
CA VAL A 375 24.55 13.08 16.16
C VAL A 375 23.74 12.86 14.88
N ALA A 376 22.81 13.78 14.64
CA ALA A 376 21.91 13.72 13.50
C ALA A 376 22.69 13.67 12.17
N PRO A 377 22.28 12.82 11.22
CA PRO A 377 22.78 12.86 9.85
C PRO A 377 22.58 14.22 9.19
N THR A 378 23.49 14.58 8.28
CA THR A 378 23.41 15.85 7.55
C THR A 378 22.68 15.74 6.21
N SER A 379 22.41 14.52 5.74
CA SER A 379 21.71 14.24 4.49
C SER A 379 20.70 13.12 4.68
N ARG A 380 19.53 13.21 4.02
CA ARG A 380 18.54 12.12 3.97
C ARG A 380 19.09 10.83 3.34
N THR A 381 20.13 10.94 2.51
CA THR A 381 20.81 9.80 1.87
C THR A 381 21.99 9.24 2.69
N ASP A 382 22.22 9.74 3.91
CA ASP A 382 23.20 9.16 4.82
C ASP A 382 22.94 7.67 4.99
N ARG A 383 24.01 6.86 4.92
CA ARG A 383 23.93 5.41 5.02
C ARG A 383 23.17 4.92 6.27
N ARG A 384 23.27 5.64 7.39
CA ARG A 384 22.58 5.31 8.64
C ARG A 384 21.05 5.45 8.53
N ILE A 385 20.58 6.35 7.68
CA ILE A 385 19.16 6.48 7.33
C ILE A 385 18.81 5.45 6.27
N ARG A 386 19.60 5.38 5.19
CA ARG A 386 19.43 4.44 4.08
C ARG A 386 19.20 3.01 4.55
N ASP A 387 20.02 2.51 5.47
CA ASP A 387 20.02 1.13 5.93
C ASP A 387 18.91 0.84 6.98
N ASP A 388 18.13 1.84 7.41
CA ASP A 388 17.06 1.71 8.41
C ASP A 388 15.71 2.23 7.87
N GLU A 389 14.88 1.32 7.36
CA GLU A 389 13.56 1.66 6.81
C GLU A 389 12.66 2.37 7.82
N ARG A 390 12.76 2.04 9.12
CA ARG A 390 11.94 2.67 10.18
C ARG A 390 12.26 4.15 10.36
N VAL A 391 13.39 4.61 9.83
CA VAL A 391 13.83 6.00 9.81
C VAL A 391 13.62 6.61 8.43
N ARG A 392 14.11 5.93 7.40
CA ARG A 392 14.04 6.37 6.00
C ARG A 392 12.62 6.62 5.52
N ALA A 393 11.72 5.67 5.74
CA ALA A 393 10.36 5.75 5.24
C ALA A 393 9.60 6.97 5.80
N PRO A 394 9.49 7.15 7.13
CA PRO A 394 8.77 8.30 7.66
C PRO A 394 9.46 9.64 7.37
N LEU A 395 10.80 9.68 7.25
CA LEU A 395 11.52 10.89 6.83
C LEU A 395 11.22 11.28 5.37
N GLN A 396 11.19 10.32 4.45
CA GLN A 396 10.85 10.58 3.05
C GLN A 396 9.38 10.99 2.91
N MET A 397 8.46 10.32 3.60
CA MET A 397 7.04 10.69 3.61
C MET A 397 6.82 12.10 4.18
N LEU A 398 7.53 12.47 5.27
CA LEU A 398 7.50 13.84 5.79
C LEU A 398 8.07 14.84 4.77
N SER A 399 9.13 14.47 4.06
CA SER A 399 9.72 15.34 3.02
C SER A 399 8.72 15.60 1.90
N ASN A 400 8.04 14.57 1.40
CA ASN A 400 6.99 14.71 0.38
C ASN A 400 5.80 15.53 0.89
N LEU A 401 5.37 15.31 2.14
CA LEU A 401 4.33 16.13 2.77
C LEU A 401 4.71 17.62 2.77
N LEU A 402 5.90 17.95 3.28
CA LEU A 402 6.35 19.34 3.40
C LEU A 402 6.49 20.02 2.03
N LEU A 403 7.01 19.30 1.04
CA LEU A 403 7.09 19.78 -0.34
C LEU A 403 5.70 20.09 -0.88
N LEU A 404 4.77 19.12 -0.83
CA LEU A 404 3.41 19.31 -1.35
C LEU A 404 2.70 20.46 -0.65
N TRP A 405 2.86 20.58 0.67
CA TRP A 405 2.27 21.66 1.44
C TRP A 405 2.86 23.02 1.10
N GLN A 406 4.16 23.10 0.82
CA GLN A 406 4.80 24.34 0.40
C GLN A 406 4.35 24.77 -1.01
N ARG A 407 4.10 23.81 -1.90
CA ARG A 407 3.75 24.06 -3.30
C ARG A 407 2.28 24.34 -3.55
N ASN A 408 1.41 23.96 -2.62
CA ASN A 408 -0.04 24.00 -2.80
C ASN A 408 -0.72 24.76 -1.66
N PRO A 409 -1.81 25.49 -1.94
CA PRO A 409 -2.53 26.27 -0.93
C PRO A 409 -3.43 25.35 -0.10
N VAL A 410 -2.85 24.47 0.72
CA VAL A 410 -3.59 23.46 1.50
C VAL A 410 -4.63 24.09 2.42
N GLY A 411 -4.34 25.25 3.01
CA GLY A 411 -5.30 26.03 3.78
C GLY A 411 -6.55 26.41 2.98
N ASP A 412 -6.38 26.91 1.76
CA ASP A 412 -7.49 27.29 0.89
C ASP A 412 -8.28 26.07 0.42
N LEU A 413 -7.59 24.97 0.07
CA LEU A 413 -8.25 23.70 -0.30
C LEU A 413 -9.11 23.14 0.83
N LEU A 414 -8.66 23.30 2.08
CA LEU A 414 -9.44 22.93 3.26
C LEU A 414 -10.66 23.84 3.41
N ASP A 415 -10.51 25.15 3.21
CA ASP A 415 -11.63 26.09 3.33
C ASP A 415 -12.70 25.86 2.25
N GLU A 416 -12.28 25.56 1.03
CA GLU A 416 -13.18 25.13 -0.04
C GLU A 416 -13.91 23.82 0.32
N ALA A 417 -13.19 22.84 0.89
CA ALA A 417 -13.78 21.56 1.32
C ALA A 417 -14.83 21.73 2.41
N LEU A 418 -14.54 22.55 3.42
CA LEU A 418 -15.49 22.82 4.50
C LEU A 418 -16.68 23.67 4.01
N GLY A 419 -16.48 24.53 3.02
CA GLY A 419 -17.57 25.28 2.38
C GLY A 419 -18.51 24.42 1.55
N GLU A 420 -18.02 23.33 0.96
CA GLU A 420 -18.82 22.36 0.19
C GLU A 420 -19.66 21.44 1.09
N GLU A 421 -19.15 21.01 2.26
CA GLU A 421 -19.88 20.17 3.22
C GLU A 421 -20.99 20.92 3.98
N GLY A 422 -20.95 22.25 4.03
CA GLY A 422 -22.01 23.03 4.64
C GLY A 422 -21.94 24.54 4.46
N ARG A 423 -23.11 25.12 4.14
CA ARG A 423 -23.68 26.30 4.82
C ARG A 423 -22.83 27.58 4.81
N VAL A 424 -23.17 28.48 3.89
CA VAL A 424 -23.21 29.91 4.26
C VAL A 424 -24.28 30.06 5.36
N ALA A 425 -23.81 30.49 6.53
CA ALA A 425 -24.52 30.88 7.76
C ALA A 425 -25.05 29.76 8.67
#